data_AF-A0A2G6Q4D6-F1
#
_entry.id   AF-A0A2G6Q4D6-F1
#
_cell.length_a   1.000
_cell.length_b   1.000
_cell.length_c   1.000
_cell.angle_alpha   90.00
_cell.angle_beta   90.00
_cell.angle_gamma   90.00
#
_symmetry.space_group_name_H-M   'P 1'
#
loop_
_entity.id
_entity.type
_entity.pdbx_description
1 polymer ?
#
loop_
_entity_poly.entity_id
_entity_poly.type
_entity_poly.pdbx_seq_one_letter_code
_entity_poly.pdbx_strand_id
1 'polypeptide(L)'
;MRTIEKQLSTYVPSIPHLSSEDVQGLQIYRIHELDKNYVFRSYDELVKFKQRLTEEQYAILTFIGVHTSVRFNHLLYLFKDKYSRKKINDALQGLLYYRLIEKWQVKNFDMEIFEETYTLSDNGYKLLKYWQGNMFFFAPERLDNHGKYVHLRYWHDIDLLCHLRYAPSFLGHIMHPSISKGVSTPPLSFA
;
A
#
# COMPACT_ATOMS: atom_id res chain seq x y z
N MET A 1 15.49 13.37 -0.99
CA MET A 1 14.95 13.97 -2.24
C MET A 1 13.45 14.08 -2.05
N ARG A 2 12.85 15.28 -2.09
CA ARG A 2 11.41 15.46 -1.82
C ARG A 2 10.65 15.33 -3.14
N THR A 3 9.75 14.35 -3.23
CA THR A 3 8.72 14.32 -4.27
C THR A 3 7.82 15.53 -4.11
N ILE A 4 7.56 16.26 -5.20
CA ILE A 4 6.66 17.43 -5.18
C ILE A 4 5.24 16.89 -5.09
N GLU A 5 4.58 17.11 -3.95
CA GLU A 5 3.16 16.81 -3.78
C GLU A 5 2.35 17.82 -4.59
N LYS A 6 1.52 17.33 -5.51
CA LYS A 6 0.54 18.13 -6.25
C LYS A 6 -0.80 17.42 -6.14
N GLN A 7 -1.81 18.12 -5.64
CA GLN A 7 -3.17 17.62 -5.69
C GLN A 7 -3.59 17.54 -7.16
N LEU A 8 -3.66 16.31 -7.69
CA LEU A 8 -4.15 16.07 -9.05
C LEU A 8 -5.69 16.07 -9.05
N SER A 9 -6.27 16.11 -10.26
CA SER A 9 -7.71 16.02 -10.48
C SER A 9 -8.32 14.82 -9.76
N THR A 10 -9.58 14.96 -9.33
CA THR A 10 -10.34 13.89 -8.67
C THR A 10 -10.21 12.61 -9.49
N TYR A 11 -9.71 11.55 -8.85
CA TYR A 11 -9.71 10.23 -9.46
C TYR A 11 -11.15 9.75 -9.47
N VAL A 12 -11.72 9.68 -10.68
CA VAL A 12 -13.01 9.05 -10.91
C VAL A 12 -12.70 7.64 -11.42
N PRO A 13 -12.94 6.59 -10.62
CA PRO A 13 -12.74 5.23 -11.09
C PRO A 13 -13.60 5.00 -12.35
N SER A 14 -13.03 4.32 -13.33
CA SER A 14 -13.67 4.02 -14.61
C SER A 14 -14.72 2.91 -14.45
N ILE A 15 -15.79 3.18 -13.71
CA ILE A 15 -16.87 2.21 -13.48
C ILE A 15 -18.00 2.53 -14.45
N PRO A 16 -18.34 1.62 -15.38
CA PRO A 16 -19.54 1.77 -16.18
C PRO A 16 -20.76 1.96 -15.27
N HIS A 17 -21.58 2.97 -15.55
CA HIS A 17 -22.88 3.24 -14.89
C HIS A 17 -22.87 3.91 -13.51
N LEU A 18 -21.78 4.56 -13.06
CA LEU A 18 -21.87 5.44 -11.88
C LEU A 18 -22.62 6.74 -12.21
N SER A 19 -23.68 7.04 -11.47
CA SER A 19 -24.33 8.36 -11.53
C SER A 19 -23.48 9.42 -10.82
N SER A 20 -23.67 10.70 -11.13
CA SER A 20 -23.02 11.81 -10.42
C SER A 20 -23.40 11.89 -8.93
N GLU A 21 -24.59 11.38 -8.57
CA GLU A 21 -25.08 11.27 -7.19
C GLU A 21 -24.34 10.17 -6.43
N ASP A 22 -23.98 9.06 -7.09
CA ASP A 22 -23.16 8.00 -6.49
C ASP A 22 -21.72 8.46 -6.15
N VAL A 23 -21.28 9.60 -6.68
CA VAL A 23 -19.96 10.20 -6.39
C VAL A 23 -20.07 11.25 -5.26
N GLN A 24 -21.28 11.60 -4.80
CA GLN A 24 -21.45 12.45 -3.62
C GLN A 24 -21.06 11.66 -2.36
N GLY A 25 -20.26 12.26 -1.48
CA GLY A 25 -19.85 11.67 -0.21
C GLY A 25 -18.46 11.02 -0.18
N LEU A 26 -17.96 10.44 -1.28
CA LEU A 26 -16.62 9.82 -1.36
C LEU A 26 -15.77 10.42 -2.49
N GLN A 27 -14.67 11.08 -2.13
CA GLN A 27 -13.72 11.64 -3.07
C GLN A 27 -12.35 11.01 -2.91
N ILE A 28 -11.81 10.47 -4.00
CA ILE A 28 -10.48 9.85 -4.04
C ILE A 28 -9.61 10.65 -5.00
N TYR A 29 -8.37 10.92 -4.63
CA TYR A 29 -7.41 11.68 -5.41
C TYR A 29 -6.08 10.98 -5.42
N ARG A 30 -5.39 10.98 -6.56
CA ARG A 30 -3.96 10.62 -6.57
C ARG A 30 -3.17 11.86 -6.18
N ILE A 31 -2.25 11.74 -5.21
CA ILE A 31 -1.48 12.89 -4.67
C ILE A 31 -0.15 13.09 -5.41
N HIS A 32 0.21 12.16 -6.31
CA HIS A 32 1.48 12.21 -7.04
C HIS A 32 1.31 11.95 -8.54
N GLU A 33 2.02 12.77 -9.31
CA GLU A 33 2.16 12.61 -10.75
C GLU A 33 3.30 11.63 -11.02
N LEU A 34 2.95 10.35 -11.14
CA LEU A 34 3.87 9.36 -11.69
C LEU A 34 3.91 9.54 -13.19
N ASP A 35 5.08 9.84 -13.75
CA ASP A 35 5.25 9.72 -15.19
C ASP A 35 5.13 8.24 -15.57
N LYS A 36 3.96 7.92 -16.14
CA LYS A 36 3.53 6.56 -16.52
C LYS A 36 4.40 5.95 -17.62
N ASN A 37 5.26 6.74 -18.27
CA ASN A 37 6.14 6.26 -19.33
C ASN A 37 7.42 5.58 -18.78
N TYR A 38 7.76 5.81 -17.51
CA TYR A 38 8.86 5.10 -16.88
C TYR A 38 8.39 3.76 -16.32
N VAL A 39 8.81 2.71 -17.01
CA VAL A 39 8.57 1.33 -16.64
C VAL A 39 9.91 0.61 -16.71
N PHE A 40 10.25 -0.21 -15.71
CA PHE A 40 11.47 -1.01 -15.76
C PHE A 40 11.54 -1.82 -17.06
N ARG A 41 12.63 -1.66 -17.81
CA ARG A 41 12.78 -2.20 -19.18
C ARG A 41 13.66 -3.43 -19.26
N SER A 42 14.40 -3.75 -18.19
CA SER A 42 15.34 -4.87 -18.19
C SER A 42 15.51 -5.51 -16.81
N TYR A 43 16.01 -6.75 -16.84
CA TYR A 43 16.44 -7.49 -15.66
C TYR A 43 17.51 -6.73 -14.86
N ASP A 44 18.54 -6.23 -15.54
CA ASP A 44 19.66 -5.54 -14.89
C ASP A 44 19.20 -4.28 -14.15
N GLU A 45 18.19 -3.60 -14.68
CA GLU A 45 17.57 -2.45 -14.04
C GLU A 45 16.88 -2.86 -12.73
N LEU A 46 16.11 -3.94 -12.73
CA LEU A 46 15.46 -4.47 -11.52
C LEU A 46 16.47 -4.87 -10.45
N VAL A 47 17.57 -5.52 -10.83
CA VAL A 47 18.62 -5.94 -9.90
C VAL A 47 19.31 -4.73 -9.27
N LYS A 48 19.72 -3.76 -10.10
CA LYS A 48 20.35 -2.52 -9.62
C LYS A 48 19.43 -1.74 -8.69
N PHE A 49 18.12 -1.69 -8.99
CA PHE A 49 17.16 -1.01 -8.13
C PHE A 49 16.94 -1.71 -6.81
N LYS A 50 16.82 -3.05 -6.79
CA LYS A 50 16.66 -3.81 -5.54
C LYS A 50 17.81 -3.57 -4.56
N GLN A 51 19.04 -3.42 -5.06
CA GLN A 51 20.22 -3.14 -4.25
C GLN A 51 20.23 -1.73 -3.65
N ARG A 52 19.49 -0.78 -4.24
CA ARG A 52 19.36 0.60 -3.73
C ARG A 52 18.30 0.74 -2.63
N LEU A 53 17.37 -0.20 -2.54
CA LEU A 53 16.31 -0.16 -1.53
C LEU A 53 16.89 -0.51 -0.16
N THR A 54 16.60 0.31 0.83
CA THR A 54 16.88 -0.05 2.22
C THR A 54 15.99 -1.21 2.66
N GLU A 55 16.37 -1.86 3.77
CA GLU A 55 15.56 -2.92 4.35
C GLU A 55 14.14 -2.43 4.69
N GLU A 56 14.03 -1.22 5.26
CA GLU A 56 12.74 -0.62 5.62
C GLU A 56 11.87 -0.35 4.40
N GLN A 57 12.46 0.18 3.33
CA GLN A 57 11.76 0.41 2.06
C GLN A 57 11.26 -0.91 1.47
N TYR A 58 12.09 -1.95 1.48
CA TYR A 58 11.69 -3.25 0.94
C TYR A 58 10.60 -3.93 1.77
N ALA A 59 10.67 -3.84 3.10
CA ALA A 59 9.65 -4.37 4.02
C ALA A 59 8.30 -3.65 3.85
N ILE A 60 8.31 -2.32 3.80
CA ILE A 60 7.09 -1.51 3.60
C ILE A 60 6.51 -1.75 2.21
N LEU A 61 7.35 -1.82 1.16
CA LEU A 61 6.90 -2.13 -0.20
C LEU A 61 6.23 -3.51 -0.27
N THR A 62 6.83 -4.52 0.35
CA THR A 62 6.26 -5.88 0.38
C THR A 62 4.91 -5.88 1.10
N PHE A 63 4.79 -5.17 2.23
CA PHE A 63 3.53 -5.03 2.95
C PHE A 63 2.44 -4.34 2.12
N ILE A 64 2.79 -3.21 1.47
CA ILE A 64 1.87 -2.54 0.56
C ILE A 64 1.51 -3.45 -0.61
N GLY A 65 2.44 -4.28 -1.10
CA GLY A 65 2.19 -5.15 -2.25
C GLY A 65 1.20 -6.27 -1.99
N VAL A 66 1.17 -6.82 -0.77
CA VAL A 66 0.24 -7.91 -0.41
C VAL A 66 -1.18 -7.40 -0.13
N HIS A 67 -1.37 -6.09 0.05
CA HIS A 67 -2.66 -5.47 0.35
C HIS A 67 -3.10 -4.50 -0.76
N THR A 68 -4.39 -4.45 -1.05
CA THR A 68 -4.90 -3.57 -2.12
C THR A 68 -4.74 -2.09 -1.79
N SER A 69 -4.88 -1.70 -0.52
CA SER A 69 -4.85 -0.31 -0.06
C SER A 69 -4.44 -0.24 1.41
N VAL A 70 -3.43 0.57 1.73
CA VAL A 70 -2.85 0.65 3.09
C VAL A 70 -2.79 2.08 3.59
N ARG A 71 -3.41 2.37 4.74
CA ARG A 71 -3.31 3.70 5.39
C ARG A 71 -1.97 3.90 6.06
N PHE A 72 -1.56 5.17 6.18
CA PHE A 72 -0.39 5.50 6.99
C PHE A 72 -0.51 5.01 8.43
N ASN A 73 -1.69 5.13 9.04
CA ASN A 73 -1.96 4.65 10.40
C ASN A 73 -1.79 3.12 10.55
N HIS A 74 -2.11 2.34 9.52
CA HIS A 74 -1.84 0.90 9.50
C HIS A 74 -0.35 0.60 9.56
N LEU A 75 0.44 1.32 8.75
CA LEU A 75 1.90 1.17 8.75
C LEU A 75 2.48 1.57 10.10
N LEU A 76 2.05 2.70 10.68
CA LEU A 76 2.48 3.11 12.02
C LEU A 76 2.19 2.01 13.05
N TYR A 77 0.98 1.47 13.06
CA TYR A 77 0.56 0.49 14.04
C TYR A 77 1.32 -0.84 13.92
N LEU A 78 1.48 -1.33 12.69
CA LEU A 78 2.10 -2.64 12.43
C LEU A 78 3.63 -2.60 12.49
N PHE A 79 4.25 -1.46 12.20
CA PHE A 79 5.71 -1.32 12.22
C PHE A 79 6.25 -0.56 13.43
N LYS A 80 5.42 -0.12 14.38
CA LYS A 80 5.85 0.68 15.55
C LYS A 80 7.02 0.07 16.34
N ASP A 81 7.08 -1.26 16.45
CA ASP A 81 8.12 -1.96 17.22
C ASP A 81 9.46 -2.05 16.46
N LYS A 82 9.44 -1.85 15.13
CA LYS A 82 10.61 -1.98 14.26
C LYS A 82 11.12 -0.63 13.76
N TYR A 83 10.23 0.29 13.40
CA TYR A 83 10.57 1.54 12.72
C TYR A 83 9.88 2.74 13.37
N SER A 84 10.62 3.83 13.55
CA SER A 84 10.04 5.09 13.99
C SER A 84 9.14 5.70 12.91
N ARG A 85 8.19 6.55 13.31
CA ARG A 85 7.35 7.33 12.37
C ARG A 85 8.19 8.04 11.30
N LYS A 86 9.33 8.63 11.69
CA LYS A 86 10.26 9.29 10.76
C LYS A 86 10.80 8.31 9.73
N LYS A 87 11.29 7.14 10.17
CA LYS A 87 11.79 6.10 9.26
C LYS A 87 10.73 5.61 8.28
N ILE A 88 9.49 5.42 8.73
CA ILE A 88 8.38 5.01 7.87
C ILE A 88 8.10 6.09 6.82
N ASN A 89 8.05 7.37 7.22
CA ASN A 89 7.89 8.49 6.28
C ASN A 89 9.04 8.57 5.26
N ASP A 90 10.29 8.48 5.71
CA ASP A 90 11.46 8.54 4.84
C ASP A 90 11.45 7.36 3.83
N ALA A 91 11.06 6.17 4.28
CA ALA A 91 10.91 5.00 3.42
C ALA A 91 9.81 5.21 2.37
N LEU A 92 8.62 5.68 2.77
CA LEU A 92 7.51 5.97 1.84
C LEU A 92 7.89 7.03 0.81
N GLN A 93 8.57 8.10 1.22
CA GLN A 93 9.08 9.12 0.29
C GLN A 93 10.08 8.54 -0.71
N GLY A 94 10.98 7.65 -0.26
CA GLY A 94 11.87 6.93 -1.15
C GLY A 94 11.14 6.03 -2.14
N LEU A 95 10.13 5.27 -1.69
CA LEU A 95 9.32 4.41 -2.54
C LEU A 95 8.50 5.20 -3.57
N LEU A 96 7.95 6.35 -3.19
CA LEU A 96 7.27 7.28 -4.10
C LEU A 96 8.24 7.87 -5.11
N TYR A 97 9.43 8.28 -4.66
CA TYR A 97 10.48 8.79 -5.53
C TYR A 97 10.91 7.75 -6.58
N TYR A 98 11.07 6.49 -6.17
CA TYR A 98 11.35 5.37 -7.07
C TYR A 98 10.13 4.86 -7.84
N ARG A 99 8.96 5.49 -7.66
CA ARG A 99 7.70 5.15 -8.34
C ARG A 99 7.27 3.69 -8.11
N LEU A 100 7.57 3.13 -6.95
CA LEU A 100 7.25 1.74 -6.58
C LEU A 100 5.89 1.62 -5.87
N ILE A 101 5.37 2.73 -5.38
CA ILE A 101 4.03 2.85 -4.79
C ILE A 101 3.35 4.09 -5.34
N GLU A 102 2.03 4.13 -5.22
CA GLU A 102 1.22 5.32 -5.44
C GLU A 102 0.66 5.80 -4.10
N LYS A 103 0.47 7.12 -3.95
CA LYS A 103 -0.16 7.74 -2.77
C LYS A 103 -1.45 8.44 -3.18
N TRP A 104 -2.47 8.24 -2.38
CA TRP A 104 -3.83 8.70 -2.61
C TRP A 104 -4.37 9.43 -1.39
N GLN A 105 -5.26 10.40 -1.64
CA GLN A 105 -6.10 11.03 -0.64
C GLN A 105 -7.48 10.43 -0.77
N VAL A 106 -8.03 9.92 0.32
CA VAL A 106 -9.41 9.44 0.38
C VAL A 106 -10.16 10.33 1.37
N LYS A 107 -11.26 10.90 0.92
CA LYS A 107 -12.16 11.76 1.71
C LYS A 107 -13.55 11.13 1.69
N ASN A 108 -14.06 10.69 2.83
CA ASN A 108 -15.45 10.28 2.98
C ASN A 108 -16.13 11.27 3.94
N PHE A 109 -17.04 12.09 3.43
CA PHE A 109 -17.70 13.13 4.20
C PHE A 109 -18.74 12.57 5.18
N ASP A 110 -19.42 11.47 4.81
CA ASP A 110 -20.44 10.86 5.65
C ASP A 110 -19.83 10.21 6.90
N MET A 111 -18.59 9.73 6.77
CA MET A 111 -17.83 9.07 7.85
C MET A 111 -16.75 9.97 8.46
N GLU A 112 -16.65 11.23 8.04
CA GLU A 112 -15.60 12.17 8.44
C GLU A 112 -14.16 11.63 8.26
N ILE A 113 -13.96 10.79 7.24
CA ILE A 113 -12.65 10.21 6.94
C ILE A 113 -11.87 11.16 6.05
N PHE A 114 -10.65 11.48 6.46
CA PHE A 114 -9.67 12.17 5.65
C PHE A 114 -8.30 11.50 5.82
N GLU A 115 -7.98 10.57 4.93
CA GLU A 115 -6.85 9.67 5.10
C GLU A 115 -5.95 9.62 3.86
N GLU A 116 -4.64 9.56 4.10
CA GLU A 116 -3.66 9.23 3.09
C GLU A 116 -3.47 7.71 3.04
N THR A 117 -3.48 7.15 1.83
CA THR A 117 -3.30 5.72 1.61
C THR A 117 -2.36 5.43 0.47
N TYR A 118 -1.75 4.26 0.53
CA TYR A 118 -0.76 3.80 -0.42
C TYR A 118 -1.22 2.53 -1.12
N THR A 119 -0.94 2.45 -2.41
CA THR A 119 -1.14 1.23 -3.21
C THR A 119 0.15 0.88 -3.94
N LEU A 120 0.26 -0.36 -4.40
CA LEU A 120 1.37 -0.76 -5.25
C LEU A 120 1.28 -0.08 -6.63
N SER A 121 2.41 0.30 -7.22
CA SER A 121 2.47 0.74 -8.63
C SER A 121 2.85 -0.41 -9.55
N ASP A 122 2.74 -0.23 -10.87
CA ASP A 122 3.17 -1.25 -11.84
C ASP A 122 4.65 -1.62 -11.71
N ASN A 123 5.51 -0.64 -11.41
CA ASN A 123 6.94 -0.87 -11.18
C ASN A 123 7.18 -1.61 -9.86
N GLY A 124 6.45 -1.27 -8.81
CA GLY A 124 6.48 -2.01 -7.55
C GLY A 124 6.06 -3.46 -7.74
N TYR A 125 4.97 -3.68 -8.48
CA TYR A 125 4.46 -5.01 -8.82
C TYR A 125 5.48 -5.84 -9.59
N LYS A 126 6.08 -5.27 -10.64
CA LYS A 126 7.14 -5.95 -11.42
C LYS A 126 8.34 -6.32 -10.55
N LEU A 127 8.81 -5.39 -9.71
CA LEU A 127 9.95 -5.62 -8.83
C LEU A 127 9.65 -6.73 -7.81
N LEU A 128 8.49 -6.69 -7.15
CA LEU A 128 8.11 -7.71 -6.18
C LEU A 128 7.88 -9.07 -6.84
N LYS A 129 7.19 -9.14 -7.98
CA LYS A 129 6.98 -10.40 -8.71
C LYS A 129 8.28 -11.00 -9.21
N TYR A 130 9.25 -10.18 -9.59
CA TYR A 130 10.55 -10.66 -9.99
C TYR A 130 11.30 -11.35 -8.82
N TRP A 131 11.30 -10.76 -7.62
CA TRP A 131 12.04 -11.30 -6.46
C TRP A 131 11.27 -12.30 -5.60
N GLN A 132 9.93 -12.24 -5.61
CA GLN A 132 9.05 -13.02 -4.75
C GLN A 132 7.93 -13.67 -5.58
N GLY A 133 8.25 -14.20 -6.77
CA GLY A 133 7.27 -14.64 -7.79
C GLY A 133 6.15 -15.57 -7.31
N ASN A 134 6.39 -16.38 -6.28
CA ASN A 134 5.39 -17.27 -5.69
C ASN A 134 4.42 -16.58 -4.71
N MET A 135 4.76 -15.38 -4.22
CA MET A 135 3.88 -14.62 -3.34
C MET A 135 2.77 -13.93 -4.13
N PHE A 136 1.61 -13.84 -3.49
CA PHE A 136 0.50 -13.04 -3.98
C PHE A 136 0.82 -11.55 -3.78
N PHE A 137 0.67 -10.76 -4.83
CA PHE A 137 0.65 -9.30 -4.77
C PHE A 137 -0.56 -8.81 -5.53
N PHE A 138 -1.20 -7.76 -5.02
CA PHE A 138 -2.32 -7.14 -5.72
C PHE A 138 -1.82 -6.48 -7.01
N ALA A 139 -2.44 -6.82 -8.14
CA ALA A 139 -2.09 -6.25 -9.44
C ALA A 139 -2.70 -4.84 -9.56
N PRO A 140 -1.89 -3.77 -9.71
CA PRO A 140 -2.39 -2.39 -9.72
C PRO A 140 -3.44 -2.12 -10.80
N GLU A 141 -3.30 -2.75 -11.96
CA GLU A 141 -4.25 -2.69 -13.08
C GLU A 141 -5.68 -3.10 -12.71
N ARG A 142 -5.87 -3.84 -11.61
CA ARG A 142 -7.17 -4.33 -11.17
C ARG A 142 -7.86 -3.39 -10.20
N LEU A 143 -7.21 -2.33 -9.71
CA LEU A 143 -7.75 -1.46 -8.67
C LEU A 143 -9.14 -0.91 -9.04
N ASP A 144 -9.28 -0.43 -10.29
CA ASP A 144 -10.53 0.10 -10.85
C ASP A 144 -11.67 -0.93 -10.85
N ASN A 145 -11.35 -2.23 -11.01
CA ASN A 145 -12.34 -3.32 -11.07
C ASN A 145 -13.05 -3.55 -9.72
N HIS A 146 -12.50 -3.04 -8.61
CA HIS A 146 -13.05 -3.24 -7.27
C HIS A 146 -14.05 -2.15 -6.85
N GLY A 147 -14.31 -1.18 -7.73
CA GLY A 147 -15.33 -0.16 -7.50
C GLY A 147 -14.89 1.00 -6.60
N LYS A 148 -15.78 1.98 -6.41
CA LYS A 148 -15.49 3.25 -5.71
C LYS A 148 -15.06 3.10 -4.25
N TYR A 149 -15.51 2.03 -3.58
CA TYR A 149 -15.22 1.77 -2.16
C TYR A 149 -14.00 0.88 -1.92
N VAL A 150 -13.16 0.62 -2.95
CA VAL A 150 -12.03 -0.31 -2.85
C VAL A 150 -11.14 -0.02 -1.63
N HIS A 151 -10.75 1.24 -1.42
CA HIS A 151 -9.88 1.59 -0.29
C HIS A 151 -10.54 1.29 1.06
N LEU A 152 -11.78 1.73 1.26
CA LEU A 152 -12.51 1.56 2.52
C LEU A 152 -12.73 0.08 2.86
N ARG A 153 -13.10 -0.74 1.86
CA ARG A 153 -13.30 -2.17 2.06
C ARG A 153 -12.04 -2.86 2.57
N TYR A 154 -10.90 -2.62 1.91
CA TYR A 154 -9.65 -3.29 2.25
C TYR A 154 -8.98 -2.72 3.51
N TRP A 155 -9.34 -1.50 3.93
CA TRP A 155 -8.86 -0.99 5.21
C TRP A 155 -9.46 -1.73 6.40
N HIS A 156 -10.73 -2.15 6.33
CA HIS A 156 -11.35 -2.93 7.40
C HIS A 156 -10.65 -4.28 7.62
N ASP A 157 -10.17 -4.93 6.54
CA ASP A 157 -9.41 -6.18 6.65
C ASP A 157 -8.10 -5.96 7.42
N ILE A 158 -7.40 -4.86 7.15
CA ILE A 158 -6.15 -4.52 7.83
C ILE A 158 -6.40 -4.04 9.26
N ASP A 159 -7.50 -3.32 9.50
CA ASP A 159 -7.91 -2.94 10.85
C ASP A 159 -8.15 -4.18 11.69
N LEU A 160 -8.85 -5.19 11.16
CA LEU A 160 -9.03 -6.47 11.83
C LEU A 160 -7.67 -7.13 12.14
N LEU A 161 -6.73 -7.17 11.18
CA LEU A 161 -5.38 -7.68 11.43
C LEU A 161 -4.66 -6.92 12.56
N CYS A 162 -4.78 -5.59 12.60
CA CYS A 162 -4.24 -4.76 13.66
C CYS A 162 -4.82 -5.15 15.03
N HIS A 163 -6.15 -5.27 15.13
CA HIS A 163 -6.81 -5.64 16.38
C HIS A 163 -6.43 -7.06 16.83
N LEU A 164 -6.42 -8.02 15.90
CA LEU A 164 -6.11 -9.42 16.20
C LEU A 164 -4.67 -9.58 16.70
N ARG A 165 -3.69 -8.84 16.16
CA ARG A 165 -2.26 -8.96 16.53
C ARG A 165 -2.00 -8.79 18.02
N TYR A 166 -2.79 -7.99 18.73
CA TYR A 166 -2.57 -7.69 20.15
C TYR A 166 -3.67 -8.24 21.06
N ALA A 167 -4.64 -8.98 20.51
CA ALA A 167 -5.75 -9.52 21.28
C ALA A 167 -5.43 -10.97 21.71
N PRO A 168 -5.11 -11.23 22.99
CA PRO A 168 -4.61 -12.54 23.45
C PRO A 168 -5.61 -13.68 23.20
N SER A 169 -6.91 -13.38 23.22
CA SER A 169 -7.99 -14.32 22.94
C SER A 169 -8.02 -14.84 21.50
N PHE A 170 -7.29 -14.21 20.59
CA PHE A 170 -7.28 -14.55 19.17
C PHE A 170 -5.95 -15.13 18.70
N LEU A 171 -5.03 -15.51 19.60
CA LEU A 171 -3.78 -16.19 19.25
C LEU A 171 -4.01 -17.46 18.39
N GLY A 172 -5.17 -18.09 18.53
CA GLY A 172 -5.63 -19.28 17.78
C GLY A 172 -6.38 -19.01 16.46
N HIS A 173 -6.67 -17.74 16.14
CA HIS A 173 -7.51 -17.39 14.98
C HIS A 173 -6.76 -17.54 13.66
N ILE A 174 -7.42 -18.03 12.59
CA ILE A 174 -6.76 -18.28 11.29
C ILE A 174 -6.15 -17.04 10.65
N MET A 175 -6.69 -15.85 10.95
CA MET A 175 -6.16 -14.56 10.50
C MET A 175 -5.11 -13.96 11.46
N HIS A 176 -4.82 -14.62 12.59
CA HIS A 176 -3.82 -14.14 13.54
C HIS A 176 -2.41 -14.23 12.91
N PRO A 177 -1.55 -13.20 13.03
CA PRO A 177 -0.25 -13.18 12.38
C PRO A 177 0.67 -14.37 12.72
N SER A 178 0.52 -14.97 13.91
CA SER A 178 1.30 -16.14 14.33
C SER A 178 0.88 -17.44 13.62
N ILE A 179 -0.34 -17.54 13.13
CA ILE A 179 -0.91 -18.77 12.52
C ILE A 179 -0.97 -18.66 11.01
N SER A 180 -1.42 -17.51 10.50
CA SER A 180 -1.71 -17.36 9.08
C SER A 180 -0.47 -17.44 8.19
N LYS A 181 0.74 -17.23 8.74
CA LYS A 181 1.95 -16.82 7.99
C LYS A 181 1.69 -15.65 7.00
N GLY A 182 0.51 -15.04 7.09
CA GLY A 182 -0.08 -14.08 6.18
C GLY A 182 0.39 -12.71 6.63
N VAL A 183 1.22 -12.13 5.79
CA VAL A 183 2.18 -11.10 6.17
C VAL A 183 3.11 -11.62 7.27
N SER A 184 4.04 -12.51 6.89
CA SER A 184 5.31 -12.60 7.61
C SER A 184 5.92 -11.20 7.68
N THR A 185 5.67 -10.47 8.77
CA THR A 185 6.74 -9.66 9.33
C THR A 185 7.88 -10.67 9.52
N PRO A 186 9.04 -10.48 8.85
CA PRO A 186 10.12 -11.47 8.92
C PRO A 186 10.39 -11.81 10.38
N PRO A 187 10.67 -13.10 10.68
CA PRO A 187 10.74 -13.62 12.04
C PRO A 187 11.61 -12.70 12.89
N LEU A 188 11.12 -12.40 14.09
CA LEU A 188 11.83 -11.71 15.14
C LEU A 188 12.95 -12.62 15.67
N SER A 189 14.00 -12.86 14.88
CA SER A 189 15.27 -13.40 15.35
C SER A 189 16.28 -13.40 14.19
N PHE A 190 17.33 -12.60 14.33
CA PHE A 190 18.63 -12.99 13.81
C PHE A 190 19.41 -13.52 15.01
N ALA A 191 19.53 -14.84 15.06
CA ALA A 191 20.70 -15.49 15.64
C ALA A 191 21.66 -15.79 14.48
#